data_AF-A0A950AJU3-F1
#
_entry.id   AF-A0A950AJU3-F1
#
_cell.length_a   1.000
_cell.length_b   1.000
_cell.length_c   1.000
_cell.angle_alpha   90.00
_cell.angle_beta   90.00
_cell.angle_gamma   90.00
#
_symmetry.space_group_name_H-M   'P 1'
#
loop_
_entity.id
_entity.type
_entity.pdbx_description
1 polymer ?
#
loop_
_entity_poly.entity_id
_entity_poly.type
_entity_poly.pdbx_seq_one_letter_code
_entity_poly.pdbx_strand_id
1 'polypeptide(L)'
;MTSPQPRSFEPIPALAQQNAAQLKWSALAASLEKGEAVEFRFTADELNAWFFADGKNADLINHLRFRTIDDWIVAEVSVPLRFMADVPMLPSFKNRFFNGKIAAKFSIEKNVLSITGLDIEGNGHRLPWLFTGQGYRNSVQPTIEQGIRSRLPEGDVILSRLDAVRVENGEIILRFRAAGTTA
;
A
#
# COMPACT_ATOMS: atom_id res chain seq x y z
N MET A 1 -7.94 -18.69 12.25
CA MET A 1 -8.78 -17.96 13.23
C MET A 1 -9.44 -16.79 12.53
N THR A 2 -10.69 -16.49 12.87
CA THR A 2 -11.50 -15.40 12.27
C THR A 2 -12.14 -14.57 13.37
N SER A 3 -12.59 -13.35 13.05
CA SER A 3 -13.28 -12.47 13.99
C SER A 3 -14.81 -12.49 13.77
N PRO A 4 -15.64 -12.38 14.81
CA PRO A 4 -17.08 -12.14 14.65
C PRO A 4 -17.42 -10.72 14.19
N GLN A 5 -16.49 -9.77 14.34
CA GLN A 5 -16.71 -8.35 14.06
C GLN A 5 -15.61 -7.79 13.13
N PRO A 6 -15.96 -6.84 12.24
CA PRO A 6 -14.96 -6.12 11.47
C PRO A 6 -14.07 -5.29 12.39
N ARG A 7 -12.87 -4.95 11.93
CA ARG A 7 -12.07 -3.90 12.56
C ARG A 7 -12.73 -2.55 12.28
N SER A 8 -12.76 -1.68 13.28
CA SER A 8 -13.12 -0.29 13.10
C SER A 8 -11.91 0.51 12.61
N PHE A 9 -12.14 1.37 11.63
CA PHE A 9 -11.14 2.30 11.12
C PHE A 9 -11.52 3.73 11.50
N GLU A 10 -10.51 4.57 11.68
CA GLU A 10 -10.72 6.01 11.80
C GLU A 10 -11.38 6.55 10.52
N PRO A 11 -12.14 7.67 10.62
CA PRO A 11 -12.70 8.32 9.45
C PRO A 11 -11.64 8.60 8.39
N ILE A 12 -12.02 8.59 7.11
CA ILE A 12 -11.09 9.05 6.07
C ILE A 12 -10.75 10.53 6.30
N PRO A 13 -9.57 10.98 5.86
CA PRO A 13 -9.20 12.38 5.91
C PRO A 13 -10.26 13.28 5.27
N ALA A 14 -10.46 14.48 5.81
CA ALA A 14 -11.47 15.42 5.33
C ALA A 14 -11.17 15.90 3.90
N LEU A 15 -12.18 16.44 3.20
CA LEU A 15 -12.03 16.88 1.80
C LEU A 15 -10.89 17.89 1.60
N ALA A 16 -10.66 18.78 2.57
CA ALA A 16 -9.52 19.71 2.52
C ALA A 16 -8.16 18.99 2.52
N GLN A 17 -8.03 17.92 3.30
CA GLN A 17 -6.81 17.09 3.36
C GLN A 17 -6.66 16.26 2.09
N GLN A 18 -7.76 15.74 1.54
CA GLN A 18 -7.78 15.05 0.24
C GLN A 18 -7.31 15.97 -0.90
N ASN A 19 -7.83 17.20 -0.96
CA ASN A 19 -7.42 18.20 -1.95
C ASN A 19 -5.94 18.59 -1.79
N ALA A 20 -5.47 18.76 -0.55
CA ALA A 20 -4.07 19.06 -0.28
C ALA A 20 -3.14 17.91 -0.73
N ALA A 21 -3.51 16.66 -0.43
CA ALA A 21 -2.79 15.48 -0.90
C ALA A 21 -2.78 15.43 -2.43
N GLN A 22 -3.92 15.63 -3.08
CA GLN A 22 -4.01 15.65 -4.54
C GLN A 22 -3.07 16.68 -5.18
N LEU A 23 -3.04 17.92 -4.65
CA LEU A 23 -2.13 18.97 -5.13
C LEU A 23 -0.66 18.57 -4.95
N LYS A 24 -0.32 17.96 -3.82
CA LYS A 24 1.03 17.49 -3.51
C LYS A 24 1.49 16.38 -4.47
N TRP A 25 0.62 15.41 -4.77
CA TRP A 25 0.89 14.36 -5.77
C TRP A 25 0.95 14.89 -7.20
N SER A 26 0.10 15.86 -7.56
CA SER A 26 0.18 16.54 -8.87
C SER A 26 1.47 17.34 -9.05
N ALA A 27 1.98 17.97 -7.99
CA ALA A 27 3.27 18.65 -8.03
C ALA A 27 4.43 17.68 -8.26
N LEU A 28 4.39 16.50 -7.61
CA LEU A 28 5.34 15.43 -7.87
C LEU A 28 5.30 15.00 -9.34
N ALA A 29 4.11 14.71 -9.88
CA ALA A 29 3.95 14.30 -11.27
C ALA A 29 4.54 15.34 -12.24
N ALA A 30 4.25 16.63 -12.03
CA ALA A 30 4.79 17.72 -12.85
C ALA A 30 6.33 17.82 -12.78
N SER A 31 6.95 17.62 -11.60
CA SER A 31 8.42 17.57 -11.49
C SER A 31 9.00 16.34 -12.20
N LEU A 32 8.31 15.19 -12.13
CA LEU A 32 8.72 14.01 -12.87
C LEU A 32 8.61 14.23 -14.38
N GLU A 33 7.54 14.82 -14.90
CA GLU A 33 7.40 15.15 -16.33
C GLU A 33 8.52 16.07 -16.83
N LYS A 34 8.98 17.01 -16.01
CA LYS A 34 10.11 17.90 -16.32
C LYS A 34 11.48 17.22 -16.27
N GLY A 35 11.54 15.96 -15.81
CA GLY A 35 12.79 15.23 -15.66
C GLY A 35 13.61 15.63 -14.43
N GLU A 36 13.00 16.28 -13.43
CA GLU A 36 13.70 16.79 -12.23
C GLU A 36 13.98 15.67 -11.22
N ALA A 37 15.15 15.70 -10.58
CA ALA A 37 15.36 14.90 -9.38
C ALA A 37 14.54 15.48 -8.22
N VAL A 38 13.81 14.64 -7.50
CA VAL A 38 12.89 15.09 -6.45
C VAL A 38 12.86 14.11 -5.29
N GLU A 39 12.87 14.66 -4.08
CA GLU A 39 12.56 13.91 -2.86
C GLU A 39 11.13 14.23 -2.44
N PHE A 40 10.29 13.20 -2.40
CA PHE A 40 8.89 13.31 -2.08
C PHE A 40 8.62 12.67 -0.72
N ARG A 41 8.13 13.47 0.21
CA ARG A 41 7.81 13.03 1.58
C ARG A 41 6.33 13.10 1.81
N PHE A 42 5.73 12.05 2.35
CA PHE A 42 4.32 12.05 2.71
C PHE A 42 4.02 11.13 3.88
N THR A 43 2.99 11.45 4.65
CA THR A 43 2.53 10.64 5.77
C THR A 43 1.57 9.54 5.32
N ALA A 44 1.32 8.55 6.19
CA ALA A 44 0.24 7.59 5.97
C ALA A 44 -1.13 8.26 5.84
N ASP A 45 -1.39 9.36 6.55
CA ASP A 45 -2.65 10.11 6.43
C ASP A 45 -2.77 10.78 5.07
N GLU A 46 -1.69 11.34 4.53
CA GLU A 46 -1.67 11.87 3.16
C GLU A 46 -1.83 10.76 2.12
N LEU A 47 -1.29 9.56 2.36
CA LEU A 47 -1.52 8.39 1.51
C LEU A 47 -2.99 7.96 1.54
N ASN A 48 -3.61 7.88 2.73
CA ASN A 48 -5.04 7.60 2.87
C ASN A 48 -5.88 8.70 2.18
N ALA A 49 -5.52 9.97 2.37
CA ALA A 49 -6.23 11.10 1.79
C ALA A 49 -6.22 11.04 0.27
N TRP A 50 -5.05 10.80 -0.33
CA TRP A 50 -4.92 10.63 -1.78
C TRP A 50 -5.64 9.37 -2.28
N PHE A 51 -5.44 8.23 -1.63
CA PHE A 51 -6.00 6.95 -2.09
C PHE A 51 -7.54 6.94 -2.07
N PHE A 52 -8.16 7.52 -1.02
CA PHE A 52 -9.62 7.57 -0.89
C PHE A 52 -10.27 8.80 -1.55
N ALA A 53 -9.48 9.76 -2.04
CA ALA A 53 -9.99 10.85 -2.88
C ALA A 53 -10.46 10.33 -4.26
N ASP A 54 -9.85 9.25 -4.76
CA ASP A 54 -10.33 8.58 -5.96
C ASP A 54 -11.59 7.76 -5.65
N GLY A 55 -12.72 8.18 -6.21
CA GLY A 55 -14.01 7.51 -6.05
C GLY A 55 -14.00 6.03 -6.44
N LYS A 56 -13.02 5.57 -7.22
CA LYS A 56 -12.81 4.14 -7.53
C LYS A 56 -12.46 3.27 -6.33
N ASN A 57 -11.98 3.87 -5.23
CA ASN A 57 -11.58 3.17 -4.01
C ASN A 57 -12.60 3.35 -2.87
N ALA A 58 -13.78 3.92 -3.14
CA ALA A 58 -14.78 4.22 -2.12
C ALA A 58 -15.30 2.95 -1.40
N ASP A 59 -15.33 1.81 -2.08
CA ASP A 59 -15.68 0.52 -1.51
C ASP A 59 -14.67 0.05 -0.45
N LEU A 60 -13.40 0.46 -0.57
CA LEU A 60 -12.31 0.08 0.34
C LEU A 60 -12.29 0.90 1.64
N ILE A 61 -13.08 1.98 1.74
CA ILE A 61 -13.06 2.91 2.88
C ILE A 61 -13.25 2.20 4.23
N ASN A 62 -14.12 1.19 4.28
CA ASN A 62 -14.44 0.43 5.49
C ASN A 62 -13.56 -0.82 5.67
N HIS A 63 -12.61 -1.05 4.77
CA HIS A 63 -11.85 -2.29 4.69
C HIS A 63 -10.35 -2.10 4.75
N LEU A 64 -9.85 -0.88 4.54
CA LEU A 64 -8.42 -0.60 4.40
C LEU A 64 -8.04 0.72 5.07
N ARG A 65 -6.93 0.71 5.81
CA ARG A 65 -6.19 1.92 6.19
C ARG A 65 -4.70 1.69 6.07
N PHE A 66 -4.00 2.70 5.58
CA PHE A 66 -2.54 2.74 5.62
C PHE A 66 -2.05 3.36 6.91
N ARG A 67 -0.93 2.85 7.43
CA ARG A 67 -0.21 3.35 8.60
C ARG A 67 1.29 3.21 8.36
N THR A 68 2.08 3.97 9.11
CA THR A 68 3.52 3.75 9.28
C THR A 68 3.76 3.26 10.71
N ILE A 69 4.56 2.20 10.87
CA ILE A 69 4.96 1.68 12.18
C ILE A 69 6.45 1.44 12.12
N ASP A 70 7.21 2.16 12.97
CA ASP A 70 8.66 2.22 12.90
C ASP A 70 9.13 2.55 11.47
N ASP A 71 9.85 1.64 10.82
CA ASP A 71 10.33 1.75 9.44
C ASP A 71 9.52 0.91 8.43
N TRP A 72 8.27 0.56 8.77
CA TRP A 72 7.37 -0.23 7.93
C TRP A 72 6.19 0.58 7.38
N ILE A 73 5.80 0.28 6.14
CA ILE A 73 4.50 0.67 5.59
C ILE A 73 3.51 -0.45 5.91
N VAL A 74 2.39 -0.11 6.55
CA VAL A 74 1.41 -1.09 7.04
C VAL A 74 0.05 -0.83 6.40
N ALA A 75 -0.51 -1.84 5.76
CA ALA A 75 -1.91 -1.88 5.34
C ALA A 75 -2.72 -2.69 6.36
N GLU A 76 -3.59 -2.03 7.09
CA GLU A 76 -4.57 -2.67 7.97
C GLU A 76 -5.81 -3.03 7.16
N VAL A 77 -6.20 -4.31 7.20
CA VAL A 77 -7.31 -4.83 6.39
C VAL A 77 -8.41 -5.43 7.24
N SER A 78 -9.67 -5.25 6.83
CA SER A 78 -10.83 -5.94 7.40
C SER A 78 -11.77 -6.39 6.30
N VAL A 79 -11.78 -7.69 6.02
CA VAL A 79 -12.52 -8.25 4.88
C VAL A 79 -13.54 -9.27 5.37
N PRO A 80 -14.81 -9.20 4.93
CA PRO A 80 -15.79 -10.24 5.22
C PRO A 80 -15.41 -11.55 4.51
N LEU A 81 -15.46 -12.67 5.24
CA LEU A 81 -15.14 -14.00 4.72
C LEU A 81 -16.36 -14.70 4.08
N ARG A 82 -17.32 -13.90 3.57
CA ARG A 82 -18.55 -14.39 2.97
C ARG A 82 -18.30 -15.34 1.80
N PHE A 83 -17.28 -15.06 0.99
CA PHE A 83 -16.88 -15.91 -0.14
C PHE A 83 -16.50 -17.33 0.29
N MET A 84 -16.05 -17.55 1.53
CA MET A 84 -15.76 -18.90 2.03
C MET A 84 -17.02 -19.65 2.46
N ALA A 85 -18.11 -18.93 2.75
CA ALA A 85 -19.38 -19.55 3.09
C ALA A 85 -20.07 -20.21 1.88
N ASP A 86 -19.66 -19.83 0.66
CA ASP A 86 -20.13 -20.46 -0.58
C ASP A 86 -19.47 -21.83 -0.82
N VAL A 87 -18.44 -22.18 -0.04
CA VAL A 87 -17.85 -23.53 -0.04
C VAL A 87 -18.75 -24.44 0.80
N PRO A 88 -19.26 -25.57 0.27
CA PRO A 88 -20.26 -26.42 0.95
C PRO A 88 -19.89 -26.88 2.37
N MET A 89 -18.59 -26.91 2.71
CA MET A 89 -18.08 -27.36 4.00
C MET A 89 -17.78 -26.23 5.00
N LEU A 90 -17.97 -24.95 4.64
CA LEU A 90 -17.56 -23.79 5.45
C LEU A 90 -18.67 -22.73 5.70
N PRO A 91 -19.94 -23.10 5.96
CA PRO A 91 -21.02 -22.12 6.14
C PRO A 91 -20.83 -21.23 7.38
N SER A 92 -20.01 -21.65 8.36
CA SER A 92 -19.69 -20.90 9.58
C SER A 92 -18.94 -19.58 9.33
N PHE A 93 -18.42 -19.37 8.11
CA PHE A 93 -17.69 -18.15 7.73
C PHE A 93 -18.58 -16.99 7.27
N LYS A 94 -19.89 -17.22 7.08
CA LYS A 94 -20.84 -16.22 6.53
C LYS A 94 -20.84 -14.88 7.28
N ASN A 95 -20.65 -14.92 8.60
CA ASN A 95 -20.63 -13.75 9.47
C ASN A 95 -19.26 -13.53 10.12
N ARG A 96 -18.18 -13.99 9.46
CA ARG A 96 -16.83 -13.88 9.98
C ARG A 96 -15.99 -12.91 9.16
N PHE A 97 -15.04 -12.29 9.82
CA PHE A 97 -14.12 -11.33 9.23
C PHE A 97 -12.68 -11.81 9.35
N PHE A 98 -11.89 -11.44 8.36
CA PHE A 98 -10.45 -11.44 8.43
C PHE A 98 -9.99 -10.03 8.77
N ASN A 99 -9.47 -9.83 9.98
CA ASN A 99 -8.86 -8.58 10.41
C ASN A 99 -7.35 -8.74 10.37
N GLY A 100 -6.70 -8.14 9.39
CA GLY A 100 -5.27 -8.34 9.15
C GLY A 100 -4.43 -7.09 9.23
N LYS A 101 -3.12 -7.31 9.21
CA LYS A 101 -2.10 -6.28 8.98
C LYS A 101 -1.11 -6.85 7.98
N ILE A 102 -0.80 -6.09 6.94
CA ILE A 102 0.23 -6.40 5.97
C ILE A 102 1.29 -5.31 6.11
N ALA A 103 2.43 -5.64 6.70
CA ALA A 103 3.55 -4.73 6.86
C ALA A 103 4.61 -5.07 5.81
N ALA A 104 5.06 -4.07 5.04
CA ALA A 104 6.09 -4.23 4.03
C ALA A 104 7.23 -3.21 4.20
N LYS A 105 8.44 -3.69 3.92
CA LYS A 105 9.65 -2.90 3.72
C LYS A 105 10.09 -3.02 2.27
N PHE A 106 10.48 -1.89 1.71
CA PHE A 106 10.89 -1.79 0.32
C PHE A 106 12.34 -1.34 0.22
N SER A 107 13.06 -1.84 -0.78
CA SER A 107 14.34 -1.32 -1.24
C SER A 107 14.31 -1.14 -2.74
N ILE A 108 15.22 -0.32 -3.26
CA ILE A 108 15.52 -0.27 -4.69
C ILE A 108 16.85 -0.95 -4.91
N GLU A 109 16.85 -2.03 -5.69
CA GLU A 109 18.06 -2.73 -6.11
C GLU A 109 18.10 -2.77 -7.63
N LYS A 110 19.16 -2.22 -8.24
CA LYS A 110 19.32 -2.17 -9.71
C LYS A 110 18.10 -1.60 -10.44
N ASN A 111 17.52 -0.51 -9.94
CA ASN A 111 16.29 0.13 -10.46
C ASN A 111 15.02 -0.73 -10.35
N VAL A 112 15.02 -1.78 -9.52
CA VAL A 112 13.86 -2.63 -9.27
C VAL A 112 13.39 -2.45 -7.83
N LEU A 113 12.11 -2.13 -7.67
CA LEU A 113 11.44 -2.08 -6.37
C LEU A 113 11.32 -3.50 -5.82
N SER A 114 12.03 -3.78 -4.73
CA SER A 114 12.07 -5.09 -4.08
C SER A 114 11.50 -5.03 -2.67
N ILE A 115 10.82 -6.10 -2.25
CA ILE A 115 10.28 -6.24 -0.89
C ILE A 115 11.34 -6.94 -0.03
N THR A 116 11.99 -6.20 0.87
CA THR A 116 13.04 -6.73 1.75
C THR A 116 12.49 -7.31 3.05
N GLY A 117 11.29 -6.88 3.43
CA GLY A 117 10.59 -7.38 4.61
C GLY A 117 9.10 -7.45 4.36
N LEU A 118 8.47 -8.53 4.79
CA LEU A 118 7.03 -8.73 4.74
C LEU A 118 6.58 -9.44 6.02
N ASP A 119 5.66 -8.83 6.76
CA ASP A 119 4.99 -9.45 7.91
C ASP A 119 3.48 -9.37 7.68
N ILE A 120 2.79 -10.50 7.89
CA ILE A 120 1.35 -10.60 7.73
C ILE A 120 0.78 -11.15 9.01
N GLU A 121 -0.16 -10.42 9.59
CA GLU A 121 -0.94 -10.83 10.74
C GLU A 121 -2.40 -10.99 10.32
N GLY A 122 -3.07 -12.02 10.84
CA GLY A 122 -4.50 -12.22 10.69
C GLY A 122 -5.13 -12.59 12.04
N ASN A 123 -6.07 -11.75 12.47
CA ASN A 123 -6.83 -11.87 13.70
C ASN A 123 -5.95 -12.09 14.95
N GLY A 124 -4.85 -11.32 15.08
CA GLY A 124 -3.92 -11.41 16.21
C GLY A 124 -2.82 -12.46 16.07
N HIS A 125 -2.76 -13.19 14.95
CA HIS A 125 -1.77 -14.23 14.73
C HIS A 125 -0.93 -13.95 13.49
N ARG A 126 0.39 -14.02 13.62
CA ARG A 126 1.29 -14.01 12.47
C ARG A 126 0.98 -15.18 11.55
N LEU A 127 0.98 -14.93 10.25
CA LEU A 127 0.71 -15.91 9.20
C LEU A 127 1.98 -16.14 8.36
N PRO A 128 3.09 -16.60 8.97
CA PRO A 128 4.37 -16.72 8.27
C PRO A 128 4.32 -17.70 7.09
N TRP A 129 3.45 -18.70 7.19
CA TRP A 129 3.21 -19.70 6.16
C TRP A 129 2.74 -19.10 4.82
N LEU A 130 2.09 -17.92 4.83
CA LEU A 130 1.69 -17.24 3.59
C LEU A 130 2.89 -16.86 2.73
N PHE A 131 4.06 -16.64 3.32
CA PHE A 131 5.25 -16.15 2.64
C PHE A 131 6.50 -17.01 2.80
N THR A 132 6.40 -18.17 3.47
CA THR A 132 7.43 -19.23 3.42
C THR A 132 7.39 -20.01 2.11
N GLY A 133 6.30 -19.93 1.34
CA GLY A 133 6.22 -20.47 -0.01
C GLY A 133 6.87 -19.55 -1.04
N GLN A 134 7.80 -20.08 -1.83
CA GLN A 134 8.52 -19.33 -2.87
C GLN A 134 7.57 -18.68 -3.90
N GLY A 135 6.40 -19.28 -4.14
CA GLY A 135 5.38 -18.75 -5.05
C GLY A 135 4.70 -17.45 -4.62
N TYR A 136 4.57 -17.18 -3.31
CA TYR A 136 3.93 -15.95 -2.83
C TYR A 136 4.87 -14.74 -2.93
N ARG A 137 6.15 -14.90 -2.57
CA ARG A 137 7.16 -13.85 -2.79
C ARG A 137 7.26 -13.46 -4.26
N ASN A 138 7.16 -14.44 -5.15
CA ASN A 138 7.21 -14.24 -6.61
C ASN A 138 5.95 -13.59 -7.19
N SER A 139 4.82 -13.51 -6.46
CA SER A 139 3.57 -12.91 -6.95
C SER A 139 3.29 -11.52 -6.36
N VAL A 140 3.72 -11.25 -5.13
CA VAL A 140 3.44 -9.97 -4.46
C VAL A 140 4.18 -8.81 -5.15
N GLN A 141 5.47 -8.98 -5.46
CA GLN A 141 6.26 -7.92 -6.08
C GLN A 141 5.71 -7.50 -7.46
N PRO A 142 5.44 -8.43 -8.42
CA PRO A 142 4.76 -8.08 -9.67
C PRO A 142 3.39 -7.43 -9.47
N THR A 143 2.62 -7.86 -8.45
CA THR A 143 1.30 -7.27 -8.16
C THR A 143 1.42 -5.82 -7.69
N ILE A 144 2.42 -5.50 -6.87
CA ILE A 144 2.68 -4.12 -6.43
C ILE A 144 3.12 -3.26 -7.61
N GLU A 145 4.05 -3.74 -8.43
CA GLU A 145 4.48 -3.01 -9.64
C GLU A 145 3.30 -2.78 -10.60
N GLN A 146 2.48 -3.80 -10.84
CA GLN A 146 1.28 -3.68 -11.66
C GLN A 146 0.27 -2.70 -11.05
N GLY A 147 0.12 -2.72 -9.73
CA GLY A 147 -0.70 -1.75 -9.00
C GLY A 147 -0.22 -0.31 -9.22
N ILE A 148 1.10 -0.09 -9.12
CA ILE A 148 1.72 1.21 -9.41
C ILE A 148 1.45 1.63 -10.85
N ARG A 149 1.72 0.78 -11.83
CA ARG A 149 1.50 1.08 -13.26
C ARG A 149 0.03 1.39 -13.59
N SER A 150 -0.90 0.65 -12.99
CA SER A 150 -2.32 0.75 -13.33
C SER A 150 -3.07 1.84 -12.57
N ARG A 151 -2.57 2.26 -11.40
CA ARG A 151 -3.29 3.21 -10.53
C ARG A 151 -2.62 4.56 -10.37
N LEU A 152 -1.31 4.67 -10.57
CA LEU A 152 -0.61 5.95 -10.50
C LEU A 152 -0.52 6.58 -11.89
N PRO A 153 -0.89 7.87 -12.04
CA PRO A 153 -0.41 8.67 -13.16
C PRO A 153 1.11 8.56 -13.20
N GLU A 154 1.69 8.38 -14.39
CA GLU A 154 3.13 8.23 -14.57
C GLU A 154 3.75 7.00 -13.86
N GLY A 155 2.98 5.93 -13.62
CA GLY A 155 3.45 4.74 -12.90
C GLY A 155 4.75 4.12 -13.43
N ASP A 156 4.96 4.08 -14.75
CA ASP A 156 6.22 3.61 -15.34
C ASP A 156 7.40 4.57 -15.11
N VAL A 157 7.15 5.87 -15.13
CA VAL A 157 8.17 6.90 -14.83
C VAL A 157 8.54 6.85 -13.35
N ILE A 158 7.54 6.67 -12.47
CA ILE A 158 7.74 6.45 -11.04
C ILE A 158 8.67 5.24 -10.85
N LEU A 159 8.32 4.06 -11.38
CA LEU A 159 9.12 2.85 -11.17
C LEU A 159 10.54 2.96 -11.73
N SER A 160 10.70 3.52 -12.93
CA SER A 160 12.02 3.62 -13.58
C SER A 160 12.97 4.62 -12.90
N ARG A 161 12.43 5.68 -12.30
CA ARG A 161 13.23 6.76 -11.71
C ARG A 161 13.36 6.69 -10.20
N LEU A 162 12.52 5.89 -9.54
CA LEU A 162 12.60 5.63 -8.11
C LEU A 162 13.96 5.03 -7.76
N ASP A 163 14.61 5.66 -6.80
CA ASP A 163 15.99 5.39 -6.39
C ASP A 163 16.09 5.01 -4.90
N ALA A 164 15.15 5.50 -4.09
CA ALA A 164 15.02 5.05 -2.72
C ALA A 164 13.56 5.10 -2.25
N VAL A 165 13.21 4.16 -1.37
CA VAL A 165 12.00 4.20 -0.54
C VAL A 165 12.46 4.03 0.90
N ARG A 166 12.04 4.92 1.79
CA ARG A 166 12.34 4.84 3.23
C ARG A 166 11.11 5.22 4.03
N VAL A 167 11.06 4.74 5.27
CA VAL A 167 10.09 5.21 6.27
C VAL A 167 10.89 5.72 7.45
N GLU A 168 10.75 7.01 7.74
CA GLU A 168 11.50 7.70 8.79
C GLU A 168 10.57 8.70 9.49
N ASN A 169 10.57 8.72 10.82
CA ASN A 169 9.75 9.64 11.62
C ASN A 169 8.24 9.65 11.26
N GLY A 170 7.70 8.49 10.86
CA GLY A 170 6.30 8.35 10.45
C GLY A 170 5.99 8.80 9.01
N GLU A 171 6.99 9.33 8.29
CA GLU A 171 6.87 9.72 6.88
C GLU A 171 7.40 8.62 5.96
N ILE A 172 6.77 8.49 4.81
CA ILE A 172 7.25 7.71 3.66
C ILE A 172 8.02 8.68 2.76
N ILE A 173 9.27 8.36 2.49
CA ILE A 173 10.20 9.18 1.72
C ILE A 173 10.55 8.41 0.43
N LEU A 174 10.21 9.00 -0.71
CA LEU A 174 10.55 8.50 -2.03
C LEU A 174 11.57 9.44 -2.67
N ARG A 175 12.68 8.90 -3.17
CA ARG A 175 13.67 9.67 -3.94
C ARG A 175 13.63 9.26 -5.40
N PHE A 176 13.54 10.25 -6.28
CA PHE A 176 13.54 10.07 -7.71
C PHE A 176 14.76 10.75 -8.35
N ARG A 177 15.40 10.06 -9.29
CA ARG A 177 16.52 10.61 -10.08
C ARG A 177 16.03 11.50 -11.20
N ALA A 178 16.89 12.39 -11.69
CA ALA A 178 16.63 13.17 -12.90
C ALA A 178 16.55 12.26 -14.15
N ALA A 179 15.80 12.70 -15.16
CA ALA A 179 15.74 11.99 -16.44
C ALA A 179 17.13 11.86 -17.08
N GLY A 180 17.44 10.72 -17.70
CA GLY A 180 18.72 10.46 -18.36
C GLY A 180 19.88 10.06 -17.45
N THR A 181 19.65 9.95 -16.13
CA THR A 181 20.69 9.46 -15.20
C THR A 181 20.68 7.93 -15.18
N THR A 182 21.64 7.28 -15.84
CA THR A 182 21.84 5.82 -15.74
C THR A 182 22.55 5.45 -14.44
N ALA A 183 22.10 4.38 -13.78
CA ALA A 183 22.78 3.77 -12.63
C ALA A 183 24.07 3.07 -13.05
#